data_AF-A0AAW0J6H3-F1
#
_entry.id   AF-A0AAW0J6H3-F1
#
_cell.length_a   1.000
_cell.length_b   1.000
_cell.length_c   1.000
_cell.angle_alpha   90.00
_cell.angle_beta   90.00
_cell.angle_gamma   90.00
#
_symmetry.space_group_name_H-M   'P 1'
#
loop_
_entity.id
_entity.type
_entity.pdbx_description
1 polymer ?
#
loop_
_entity_poly.entity_id
_entity_poly.type
_entity_poly.pdbx_seq_one_letter_code
_entity_poly.pdbx_strand_id
1 'polypeptide(L)'
;MSDEKLVVCKDLRADVCINFKTEDFLKRVKEETELHEKHSDHLRAGNSANLAFETLKAVGGGARSRILMPVNVKKLLSMLVTFGGTIKSEVISASPAITVWKIAKERTTGRILWTVNQKEIGVLGSQHRGIHMRISVKTRTFFSTMALMTFKHELIFKLVLSLAIFHSSHQMLPLLIANFFTFTGMRILIQAPLPTAFKVTKASIAEFPALNGQSVSYAILQYPAGSVNPPYTHPRSAELLFLLNGSLQVGFVDTTNKLFTQTLQAGDMFVFPKGLVYYQYNTDANNSAIAISAFGSANAGTVSVPNSVFTTGIDDGNLAKSFNTDIGTIQKIKAGLEFFFALVLAFITLHMVTTGDADITSDFLVRPNVTKVDSNFFTFTSMRTLLKANPPTTFKITKASLAEFPALNGQSISFAVLQYPAGSVNPPHTHPRSAELLFLLDGALEVGLLFTQSLQAGDMFVFPKGVVHYQFNCDVKNSAIAISAFVSANAGTISVPTTVFTTGIDNGFLAKSFNTNIATIQAIKAGLTPKAQNRSPS
;
A
#
# COMPACT_ATOMS: atom_id res chain seq x y z
N MET A 1 -22.18 -10.68 -34.31
CA MET A 1 -22.99 -11.18 -33.17
C MET A 1 -24.32 -11.61 -33.75
N SER A 2 -24.80 -12.82 -33.49
CA SER A 2 -26.15 -13.23 -33.92
C SER A 2 -27.20 -12.52 -33.05
N ASP A 3 -28.35 -12.17 -33.63
CA ASP A 3 -29.41 -11.37 -32.98
C ASP A 3 -29.96 -12.02 -31.69
N GLU A 4 -29.89 -13.35 -31.56
CA GLU A 4 -30.27 -14.08 -30.35
C GLU A 4 -29.42 -13.72 -29.12
N LYS A 5 -28.12 -13.41 -29.29
CA LYS A 5 -27.23 -13.05 -28.17
C LYS A 5 -27.57 -11.69 -27.58
N LEU A 6 -28.10 -10.78 -28.39
CA LEU A 6 -28.43 -9.41 -27.98
C LEU A 6 -29.73 -9.37 -27.16
N VAL A 7 -30.66 -10.28 -27.43
CA VAL A 7 -31.94 -10.38 -26.70
C VAL A 7 -31.72 -10.90 -25.27
N VAL A 8 -30.92 -11.95 -25.11
CA VAL A 8 -30.61 -12.53 -23.78
C VAL A 8 -29.80 -11.56 -22.91
N CYS A 9 -28.84 -10.82 -23.47
CA CYS A 9 -28.08 -9.83 -22.71
C CYS A 9 -28.91 -8.62 -22.26
N LYS A 10 -29.95 -8.24 -23.03
CA LYS A 10 -30.87 -7.15 -22.67
C LYS A 10 -31.80 -7.54 -21.52
N ASP A 11 -32.29 -8.78 -21.51
CA ASP A 11 -33.14 -9.27 -20.42
C ASP A 11 -32.38 -9.40 -19.08
N LEU A 12 -31.05 -9.57 -19.13
CA LEU A 12 -30.18 -9.68 -17.95
C LEU A 12 -29.53 -8.35 -17.51
N ARG A 13 -29.78 -7.22 -18.19
CA ARG A 13 -29.19 -5.89 -17.90
C ARG A 13 -27.66 -5.89 -17.73
N ALA A 14 -26.94 -6.60 -18.59
CA ALA A 14 -25.47 -6.65 -18.54
C ALA A 14 -24.84 -5.54 -19.41
N ASP A 15 -23.94 -4.73 -18.83
CA ASP A 15 -23.32 -3.57 -19.51
C ASP A 15 -22.03 -3.88 -20.31
N VAL A 16 -21.53 -5.14 -20.31
CA VAL A 16 -20.34 -5.55 -21.10
C VAL A 16 -20.49 -6.98 -21.60
N CYS A 17 -20.21 -7.23 -22.89
CA CYS A 17 -20.24 -8.56 -23.50
C CYS A 17 -18.81 -8.97 -23.94
N ILE A 18 -18.23 -9.97 -23.26
CA ILE A 18 -16.91 -10.54 -23.60
C ILE A 18 -17.12 -11.77 -24.48
N ASN A 19 -16.43 -11.81 -25.61
CA ASN A 19 -16.64 -12.79 -26.68
C ASN A 19 -15.93 -14.13 -26.36
N PHE A 20 -16.67 -15.16 -25.96
CA PHE A 20 -16.16 -16.51 -25.75
C PHE A 20 -16.61 -17.46 -26.89
N LYS A 21 -15.81 -18.52 -27.14
CA LYS A 21 -16.11 -19.57 -28.12
C LYS A 21 -17.41 -20.32 -27.75
N THR A 22 -18.19 -20.68 -28.76
CA THR A 22 -19.63 -21.01 -28.71
C THR A 22 -20.03 -22.16 -27.79
N GLU A 23 -19.11 -23.08 -27.48
CA GLU A 23 -19.44 -24.30 -26.73
C GLU A 23 -19.38 -24.13 -25.20
N ASP A 24 -18.67 -23.11 -24.70
CA ASP A 24 -18.54 -22.86 -23.25
C ASP A 24 -19.67 -21.99 -22.68
N PHE A 25 -20.36 -21.20 -23.51
CA PHE A 25 -21.37 -20.23 -23.05
C PHE A 25 -22.68 -20.89 -22.61
N LEU A 26 -23.26 -21.77 -23.43
CA LEU A 26 -24.54 -22.42 -23.14
C LEU A 26 -24.45 -23.38 -21.94
N LYS A 27 -23.30 -24.04 -21.76
CA LYS A 27 -23.06 -24.93 -20.62
C LYS A 27 -23.00 -24.16 -19.30
N ARG A 28 -22.30 -23.03 -19.26
CA ARG A 28 -22.19 -22.19 -18.06
C ARG A 28 -23.45 -21.41 -17.72
N VAL A 29 -24.17 -20.92 -18.73
CA VAL A 29 -25.47 -20.27 -18.50
C VAL A 29 -26.47 -21.27 -17.89
N LYS A 30 -26.50 -22.53 -18.36
CA LYS A 30 -27.33 -23.58 -17.74
C LYS A 30 -26.92 -23.90 -16.30
N GLU A 31 -25.62 -24.03 -16.03
CA GLU A 31 -25.11 -24.30 -14.68
C GLU A 31 -25.45 -23.17 -13.70
N GLU A 32 -25.41 -21.90 -14.13
CA GLU A 32 -25.73 -20.76 -13.27
C GLU A 32 -27.24 -20.46 -13.15
N THR A 33 -28.05 -20.80 -14.17
CA THR A 33 -29.51 -20.61 -14.11
C THR A 33 -30.23 -21.72 -13.34
N GLU A 34 -29.78 -22.98 -13.42
CA GLU A 34 -30.35 -24.08 -12.61
C GLU A 34 -30.02 -23.94 -11.10
N LEU A 35 -28.95 -23.23 -10.75
CA LEU A 35 -28.63 -22.86 -9.36
C LEU A 35 -29.57 -21.78 -8.79
N HIS A 36 -30.21 -20.99 -9.64
CA HIS A 36 -31.10 -19.89 -9.23
C HIS A 36 -32.58 -20.28 -9.12
N GLU A 37 -33.00 -21.38 -9.73
CA GLU A 37 -34.42 -21.80 -9.75
C GLU A 37 -34.89 -22.51 -8.46
N LYS A 38 -33.98 -22.81 -7.52
CA LYS A 38 -34.36 -23.39 -6.21
C LYS A 38 -34.58 -22.38 -5.07
N HIS A 39 -34.45 -21.08 -5.31
CA HIS A 39 -34.62 -20.05 -4.28
C HIS A 39 -35.50 -18.85 -4.67
N SER A 40 -36.33 -18.95 -5.72
CA SER A 40 -37.27 -17.89 -6.07
C SER A 40 -38.71 -18.36 -5.89
N ASP A 41 -39.25 -18.23 -4.69
CA ASP A 41 -40.72 -18.20 -4.52
C ASP A 41 -41.25 -17.25 -3.45
N HIS A 42 -40.43 -16.41 -2.81
CA HIS A 42 -40.93 -15.36 -1.91
C HIS A 42 -40.15 -14.06 -2.10
N LEU A 43 -40.55 -13.24 -3.08
CA LEU A 43 -40.28 -11.78 -3.09
C LEU A 43 -41.13 -11.11 -4.19
N ARG A 44 -42.43 -10.94 -3.91
CA ARG A 44 -43.26 -9.92 -4.56
C ARG A 44 -44.08 -9.21 -3.49
N ALA A 45 -43.57 -8.05 -3.06
CA ALA A 45 -44.29 -6.86 -2.56
C ALA A 45 -43.40 -6.09 -1.58
N GLY A 46 -43.31 -4.78 -1.79
CA GLY A 46 -42.41 -3.89 -1.08
C GLY A 46 -42.79 -3.63 0.37
N ASN A 47 -41.76 -3.38 1.19
CA ASN A 47 -41.56 -2.11 1.87
C ASN A 47 -40.25 -2.19 2.67
N SER A 48 -39.45 -1.15 2.54
CA SER A 48 -38.22 -0.91 3.27
C SER A 48 -38.46 -0.94 4.79
N ALA A 49 -37.50 -1.47 5.53
CA ALA A 49 -37.44 -1.61 7.00
C ALA A 49 -38.08 -2.89 7.57
N ASN A 50 -37.45 -4.05 7.33
CA ASN A 50 -37.23 -5.14 8.30
C ASN A 50 -36.65 -6.38 7.56
N LEU A 51 -35.32 -6.42 7.35
CA LEU A 51 -34.64 -7.63 6.88
C LEU A 51 -33.32 -7.83 7.64
N ALA A 52 -33.43 -8.00 8.95
CA ALA A 52 -32.30 -8.38 9.81
C ALA A 52 -32.68 -9.32 10.96
N PHE A 53 -33.86 -9.95 10.96
CA PHE A 53 -34.29 -10.77 12.10
C PHE A 53 -34.92 -12.15 11.77
N GLU A 54 -34.88 -12.60 10.52
CA GLU A 54 -35.50 -13.87 10.08
C GLU A 54 -34.47 -14.75 9.34
N THR A 55 -33.38 -15.14 10.01
CA THR A 55 -32.48 -16.21 9.51
C THR A 55 -31.95 -17.08 10.66
N LEU A 56 -32.80 -17.37 11.65
CA LEU A 56 -32.45 -18.29 12.75
C LEU A 56 -33.58 -19.25 13.16
N LYS A 57 -34.58 -19.47 12.30
CA LYS A 57 -35.66 -20.43 12.55
C LYS A 57 -36.10 -21.21 11.30
N ALA A 58 -35.16 -21.76 10.53
CA ALA A 58 -35.53 -22.70 9.47
C ALA A 58 -34.38 -23.64 9.03
N VAL A 59 -33.79 -24.44 9.93
CA VAL A 59 -33.22 -25.75 9.56
C VAL A 59 -33.34 -26.70 10.77
N GLY A 60 -34.54 -27.20 10.99
CA GLY A 60 -34.74 -28.48 11.65
C GLY A 60 -34.87 -29.53 10.56
N GLY A 61 -33.81 -30.30 10.30
CA GLY A 61 -33.83 -31.35 9.28
C GLY A 61 -32.41 -31.77 8.92
N GLY A 62 -32.05 -33.01 9.27
CA GLY A 62 -30.68 -33.48 9.28
C GLY A 62 -30.04 -33.58 7.89
N ALA A 63 -28.86 -32.99 7.75
CA ALA A 63 -27.77 -33.49 6.91
C ALA A 63 -26.46 -32.86 7.42
N ARG A 64 -25.43 -33.69 7.63
CA ARG A 64 -24.10 -33.26 8.07
C ARG A 64 -23.35 -32.65 6.88
N SER A 65 -23.02 -31.36 6.94
CA SER A 65 -22.00 -30.75 6.08
C SER A 65 -20.96 -30.04 6.95
N ARG A 66 -19.71 -30.50 6.84
CA ARG A 66 -18.52 -29.90 7.48
C ARG A 66 -17.99 -28.81 6.54
N ILE A 67 -17.87 -27.59 7.04
CA ILE A 67 -17.05 -26.55 6.41
C ILE A 67 -15.89 -26.28 7.37
N LEU A 68 -14.69 -26.73 6.99
CA LEU A 68 -13.44 -26.37 7.64
C LEU A 68 -12.93 -25.07 7.00
N MET A 69 -12.85 -24.00 7.78
CA MET A 69 -12.03 -22.84 7.47
C MET A 69 -10.94 -22.71 8.53
N PRO A 70 -9.66 -22.55 8.17
CA PRO A 70 -8.57 -22.43 9.13
C PRO A 70 -8.57 -21.04 9.74
N VAL A 71 -9.28 -20.86 10.85
CA VAL A 71 -9.14 -19.64 11.66
C VAL A 71 -7.98 -19.84 12.61
N ASN A 72 -6.93 -19.04 12.45
CA ASN A 72 -5.77 -19.02 13.33
C ASN A 72 -6.19 -18.47 14.70
N VAL A 73 -6.56 -19.37 15.61
CA VAL A 73 -7.14 -19.09 16.93
C VAL A 73 -6.24 -18.18 17.80
N LYS A 74 -4.92 -18.14 17.55
CA LYS A 74 -4.00 -17.22 18.24
C LYS A 74 -4.29 -15.74 17.97
N LYS A 75 -4.81 -15.40 16.78
CA LYS A 75 -5.08 -14.01 16.39
C LYS A 75 -6.42 -13.50 16.95
N LEU A 76 -7.35 -14.41 17.25
CA LEU A 76 -8.65 -14.07 17.85
C LEU A 76 -8.53 -13.84 19.37
N LEU A 77 -7.68 -14.61 20.05
CA LEU A 77 -7.48 -14.51 21.50
C LEU A 77 -6.67 -13.27 21.93
N SER A 78 -5.80 -12.73 21.06
CA SER A 78 -5.08 -11.49 21.37
C SER A 78 -5.95 -10.23 21.33
N MET A 79 -7.12 -10.27 20.65
CA MET A 79 -8.06 -9.14 20.62
C MET A 79 -8.94 -9.06 21.87
N LEU A 80 -9.08 -10.15 22.65
CA LEU A 80 -10.01 -10.23 23.79
C LEU A 80 -9.38 -9.91 25.15
N VAL A 81 -8.06 -9.75 25.23
CA VAL A 81 -7.34 -9.49 26.49
C VAL A 81 -7.23 -7.98 26.82
N THR A 82 -7.65 -7.10 25.93
CA THR A 82 -7.52 -5.63 26.11
C THR A 82 -8.62 -4.95 26.92
N PHE A 83 -9.65 -5.67 27.38
CA PHE A 83 -10.68 -5.13 28.26
C PHE A 83 -10.74 -5.94 29.56
N GLY A 84 -10.21 -5.36 30.64
CA GLY A 84 -9.99 -5.98 31.95
C GLY A 84 -11.26 -6.44 32.69
N GLY A 85 -11.82 -7.59 32.29
CA GLY A 85 -12.85 -8.31 33.03
C GLY A 85 -12.24 -9.42 33.89
N THR A 86 -12.52 -9.42 35.20
CA THR A 86 -12.12 -10.50 36.11
C THR A 86 -13.15 -11.62 36.07
N ILE A 87 -12.77 -12.85 35.72
CA ILE A 87 -13.66 -14.02 35.77
C ILE A 87 -13.56 -14.66 37.16
N LYS A 88 -14.65 -14.62 37.94
CA LYS A 88 -14.87 -15.55 39.07
C LYS A 88 -15.70 -16.73 38.53
N SER A 89 -15.19 -17.94 38.67
CA SER A 89 -15.95 -19.17 38.42
C SER A 89 -16.31 -19.84 39.75
N GLU A 90 -17.59 -20.14 39.93
CA GLU A 90 -18.09 -21.05 40.97
C GLU A 90 -18.54 -22.35 40.29
N VAL A 91 -18.18 -23.48 40.89
CA VAL A 91 -18.35 -24.83 40.32
C VAL A 91 -19.77 -25.32 40.60
N ILE A 92 -20.52 -25.67 39.55
CA ILE A 92 -21.81 -26.37 39.71
C ILE A 92 -21.79 -27.65 38.86
N SER A 93 -21.43 -28.75 39.53
CA SER A 93 -21.71 -30.16 39.21
C SER A 93 -21.06 -30.80 37.98
N ALA A 94 -20.39 -31.94 38.23
CA ALA A 94 -19.54 -32.72 37.33
C ALA A 94 -20.26 -33.90 36.66
N SER A 95 -19.67 -34.40 35.57
CA SER A 95 -19.85 -35.77 35.06
C SER A 95 -18.47 -36.48 35.11
N PRO A 96 -18.40 -37.79 35.43
CA PRO A 96 -17.19 -38.41 35.97
C PRO A 96 -16.31 -38.95 34.83
N ALA A 97 -15.34 -38.18 34.36
CA ALA A 97 -14.22 -38.74 33.58
C ALA A 97 -12.97 -37.86 33.49
N ILE A 98 -13.03 -36.56 33.79
CA ILE A 98 -11.82 -35.72 33.83
C ILE A 98 -11.97 -34.70 34.95
N THR A 99 -11.14 -34.81 35.99
CA THR A 99 -11.04 -33.80 37.05
C THR A 99 -9.76 -32.99 36.84
N VAL A 100 -9.89 -31.77 36.33
CA VAL A 100 -8.80 -30.78 36.35
C VAL A 100 -8.95 -29.98 37.64
N TRP A 101 -8.05 -30.21 38.61
CA TRP A 101 -8.00 -29.38 39.81
C TRP A 101 -6.95 -28.27 39.63
N LYS A 102 -7.45 -27.03 39.66
CA LYS A 102 -6.73 -25.76 39.91
C LYS A 102 -5.91 -25.18 38.74
N ILE A 103 -6.37 -24.02 38.26
CA ILE A 103 -5.59 -23.08 37.43
C ILE A 103 -4.96 -22.06 38.38
N ALA A 104 -3.64 -22.02 38.48
CA ALA A 104 -2.93 -20.97 39.21
C ALA A 104 -2.14 -20.12 38.21
N LYS A 105 -2.44 -18.82 38.20
CA LYS A 105 -1.67 -17.81 37.45
C LYS A 105 -0.52 -17.36 38.33
N GLU A 106 0.72 -17.61 37.91
CA GLU A 106 1.89 -17.07 38.62
C GLU A 106 1.94 -15.55 38.42
N ARG A 107 1.86 -14.79 39.51
CA ARG A 107 1.61 -13.33 39.47
C ARG A 107 2.76 -12.50 38.91
N THR A 108 3.97 -13.03 38.85
CA THR A 108 5.17 -12.27 38.43
C THR A 108 5.56 -12.48 36.98
N THR A 109 5.18 -13.60 36.33
CA THR A 109 5.60 -13.91 34.94
C THR A 109 4.43 -14.08 33.96
N GLY A 110 3.20 -14.21 34.45
CA GLY A 110 2.00 -14.31 33.60
C GLY A 110 1.82 -15.65 32.87
N ARG A 111 2.66 -16.66 33.13
CA ARG A 111 2.47 -18.01 32.56
C ARG A 111 1.36 -18.77 33.29
N ILE A 112 0.60 -19.56 32.53
CA ILE A 112 -0.39 -20.53 33.03
C ILE A 112 0.26 -21.91 32.96
N LEU A 113 0.50 -22.54 34.11
CA LEU A 113 0.97 -23.92 34.17
C LEU A 113 -0.22 -24.88 34.23
N TRP A 114 -0.11 -25.99 33.49
CA TRP A 114 -1.01 -27.12 33.55
C TRP A 114 -0.26 -28.30 34.16
N THR A 115 -0.85 -28.98 35.15
CA THR A 115 -0.33 -30.24 35.67
C THR A 115 -1.43 -31.30 35.57
N VAL A 116 -1.13 -32.43 34.94
CA VAL A 116 -2.03 -33.61 34.87
C VAL A 116 -1.30 -34.76 35.54
N ASN A 117 -1.94 -35.43 36.51
CA ASN A 117 -1.37 -36.61 37.14
C ASN A 117 -1.87 -37.86 36.39
N GLN A 118 -0.94 -38.68 35.90
CA GLN A 118 -1.25 -39.98 35.29
C GLN A 118 -1.44 -41.01 36.39
N LYS A 119 -2.69 -41.40 36.67
CA LYS A 119 -2.96 -42.69 37.32
C LYS A 119 -4.31 -43.26 36.90
N GLU A 120 -4.20 -44.46 36.34
CA GLU A 120 -5.16 -45.57 36.32
C GLU A 120 -6.18 -45.73 35.17
N ILE A 121 -5.97 -46.86 34.48
CA ILE A 121 -6.90 -47.75 33.75
C ILE A 121 -7.29 -47.25 32.35
N GLY A 122 -7.15 -48.00 31.26
CA GLY A 122 -6.93 -49.44 31.07
C GLY A 122 -7.72 -49.86 29.83
N VAL A 123 -7.03 -50.46 28.86
CA VAL A 123 -7.48 -51.11 27.61
C VAL A 123 -8.98 -51.01 27.28
N LEU A 124 -9.33 -50.29 26.20
CA LEU A 124 -10.46 -50.62 25.31
C LEU A 124 -10.31 -49.89 23.95
N GLY A 125 -10.12 -50.69 22.90
CA GLY A 125 -10.72 -50.54 21.56
C GLY A 125 -10.54 -49.24 20.76
N SER A 126 -9.90 -49.36 19.60
CA SER A 126 -9.92 -48.40 18.50
C SER A 126 -11.32 -47.85 18.17
N GLN A 127 -11.45 -46.51 18.11
CA GLN A 127 -12.34 -45.65 17.29
C GLN A 127 -12.91 -44.45 18.09
N HIS A 128 -13.03 -43.29 17.40
CA HIS A 128 -13.55 -41.95 17.82
C HIS A 128 -12.49 -40.96 18.38
N ARG A 129 -12.01 -39.96 17.62
CA ARG A 129 -12.61 -38.67 17.16
C ARG A 129 -12.95 -37.67 18.28
N GLY A 130 -12.08 -36.65 18.41
CA GLY A 130 -12.42 -35.24 18.64
C GLY A 130 -13.01 -34.83 20.00
N ILE A 131 -12.21 -34.12 20.80
CA ILE A 131 -12.67 -33.39 21.99
C ILE A 131 -13.58 -32.24 21.54
N HIS A 132 -14.85 -32.27 21.94
CA HIS A 132 -15.83 -31.19 21.73
C HIS A 132 -15.94 -30.33 23.01
N MET A 133 -15.60 -29.04 22.93
CA MET A 133 -15.99 -28.05 23.95
C MET A 133 -17.41 -27.57 23.68
N ARG A 134 -18.30 -27.68 24.67
CA ARG A 134 -19.67 -27.14 24.64
C ARG A 134 -19.77 -26.05 25.69
N ILE A 135 -19.84 -24.79 25.27
CA ILE A 135 -20.13 -23.66 26.16
C ILE A 135 -21.66 -23.55 26.26
N SER A 136 -22.21 -23.70 27.46
CA SER A 136 -23.64 -23.54 27.73
C SER A 136 -23.82 -22.37 28.69
N VAL A 137 -24.52 -21.33 28.24
CA VAL A 137 -24.89 -20.18 29.07
C VAL A 137 -26.31 -20.44 29.60
N LYS A 138 -26.45 -20.68 30.91
CA LYS A 138 -27.76 -20.78 31.56
C LYS A 138 -28.22 -19.38 31.97
N THR A 139 -29.21 -18.82 31.27
CA THR A 139 -30.01 -17.70 31.78
C THR A 139 -31.18 -18.23 32.57
N ARG A 140 -31.07 -18.24 33.91
CA ARG A 140 -32.21 -18.54 34.77
C ARG A 140 -32.07 -17.87 36.14
N THR A 141 -32.55 -16.63 36.22
CA THR A 141 -33.28 -16.04 37.36
C THR A 141 -33.46 -14.55 37.06
N PHE A 142 -34.68 -14.13 36.75
CA PHE A 142 -35.30 -12.82 37.05
C PHE A 142 -36.56 -12.67 36.20
N PHE A 143 -37.55 -13.53 36.44
CA PHE A 143 -38.91 -13.35 35.94
C PHE A 143 -39.86 -13.50 37.11
N SER A 144 -40.19 -12.38 37.77
CA SER A 144 -41.43 -12.20 38.53
C SER A 144 -41.45 -10.79 39.12
N THR A 145 -41.67 -9.77 38.28
CA THR A 145 -42.28 -8.44 38.61
C THR A 145 -42.16 -7.37 37.50
N MET A 146 -41.63 -7.65 36.30
CA MET A 146 -41.52 -6.65 35.21
C MET A 146 -42.31 -6.98 33.92
N ALA A 147 -43.39 -7.76 34.04
CA ALA A 147 -44.22 -8.14 32.90
C ALA A 147 -45.13 -7.02 32.35
N LEU A 148 -45.11 -5.80 32.94
CA LEU A 148 -45.92 -4.66 32.45
C LEU A 148 -45.10 -3.43 31.99
N MET A 149 -43.77 -3.46 32.07
CA MET A 149 -42.90 -2.33 31.66
C MET A 149 -41.91 -2.67 30.51
N THR A 150 -42.03 -3.83 29.88
CA THR A 150 -40.98 -4.37 28.99
C THR A 150 -41.16 -4.08 27.50
N PHE A 151 -42.36 -3.69 27.03
CA PHE A 151 -42.56 -3.49 25.58
C PHE A 151 -41.98 -2.18 25.02
N LYS A 152 -41.82 -1.11 25.81
CA LYS A 152 -41.22 0.15 25.32
C LYS A 152 -39.69 0.14 25.32
N HIS A 153 -39.05 -0.60 26.23
CA HIS A 153 -37.59 -0.59 26.35
C HIS A 153 -36.87 -1.64 25.48
N GLU A 154 -37.53 -2.74 25.09
CA GLU A 154 -36.86 -3.74 24.22
C GLU A 154 -36.64 -3.20 22.80
N LEU A 155 -37.60 -2.44 22.27
CA LEU A 155 -37.45 -1.76 20.98
C LEU A 155 -36.38 -0.66 21.05
N ILE A 156 -36.37 0.14 22.12
CA ILE A 156 -35.36 1.18 22.34
C ILE A 156 -33.97 0.55 22.54
N PHE A 157 -33.86 -0.54 23.29
CA PHE A 157 -32.59 -1.22 23.53
C PHE A 157 -32.05 -1.90 22.26
N LYS A 158 -32.92 -2.55 21.48
CA LYS A 158 -32.56 -3.10 20.17
C LYS A 158 -32.18 -1.98 19.19
N LEU A 159 -32.89 -0.85 19.18
CA LEU A 159 -32.57 0.30 18.36
C LEU A 159 -31.24 0.94 18.77
N VAL A 160 -30.98 1.14 20.06
CA VAL A 160 -29.72 1.70 20.59
C VAL A 160 -28.56 0.74 20.35
N LEU A 161 -28.76 -0.57 20.51
CA LEU A 161 -27.73 -1.56 20.23
C LEU A 161 -27.47 -1.69 18.72
N SER A 162 -28.50 -1.65 17.88
CA SER A 162 -28.35 -1.60 16.43
C SER A 162 -27.69 -0.30 15.98
N LEU A 163 -28.03 0.86 16.56
CA LEU A 163 -27.33 2.12 16.31
C LEU A 163 -25.89 2.06 16.80
N ALA A 164 -25.61 1.47 17.97
CA ALA A 164 -24.26 1.36 18.50
C ALA A 164 -23.40 0.42 17.65
N ILE A 165 -23.96 -0.72 17.20
CA ILE A 165 -23.29 -1.65 16.28
C ILE A 165 -23.10 -0.99 14.91
N PHE A 166 -24.10 -0.28 14.40
CA PHE A 166 -24.06 0.45 13.13
C PHE A 166 -23.02 1.59 13.17
N HIS A 167 -22.99 2.38 14.24
CA HIS A 167 -22.01 3.44 14.50
C HIS A 167 -20.59 2.87 14.65
N SER A 168 -20.42 1.76 15.37
CA SER A 168 -19.12 1.08 15.52
C SER A 168 -18.63 0.49 14.19
N SER A 169 -19.53 -0.10 13.39
CA SER A 169 -19.19 -0.63 12.06
C SER A 169 -18.88 0.46 11.04
N HIS A 170 -19.55 1.62 11.11
CA HIS A 170 -19.27 2.78 10.26
C HIS A 170 -17.95 3.48 10.61
N GLN A 171 -17.43 3.36 11.82
CA GLN A 171 -16.09 3.84 12.15
C GLN A 171 -14.99 2.82 11.84
N MET A 172 -15.28 1.52 11.93
CA MET A 172 -14.32 0.45 11.62
C MET A 172 -14.02 0.30 10.13
N LEU A 173 -15.02 0.41 9.26
CA LEU A 173 -14.87 0.24 7.81
C LEU A 173 -13.93 1.30 7.17
N PRO A 174 -14.09 2.61 7.43
CA PRO A 174 -13.21 3.65 6.88
C PRO A 174 -11.78 3.54 7.39
N LEU A 175 -11.58 3.21 8.68
CA LEU A 175 -10.25 3.03 9.26
C LEU A 175 -9.55 1.79 8.67
N LEU A 176 -10.29 0.71 8.41
CA LEU A 176 -9.76 -0.49 7.74
C LEU A 176 -9.31 -0.17 6.30
N ILE A 177 -10.03 0.71 5.59
CA ILE A 177 -9.68 1.17 4.25
C ILE A 177 -8.46 2.11 4.30
N ALA A 178 -8.41 3.06 5.23
CA ALA A 178 -7.29 3.99 5.38
C ALA A 178 -5.97 3.28 5.70
N ASN A 179 -6.01 2.30 6.60
CA ASN A 179 -4.86 1.48 6.96
C ASN A 179 -4.36 0.63 5.77
N PHE A 180 -5.25 0.20 4.88
CA PHE A 180 -4.84 -0.52 3.67
C PHE A 180 -3.95 0.34 2.78
N PHE A 181 -4.25 1.64 2.65
CA PHE A 181 -3.46 2.59 1.85
C PHE A 181 -2.27 3.22 2.61
N THR A 182 -1.96 2.73 3.82
CA THR A 182 -0.87 3.25 4.65
C THR A 182 0.21 2.19 4.86
N PHE A 183 1.47 2.57 4.70
CA PHE A 183 2.60 1.70 5.00
C PHE A 183 3.53 2.33 6.02
N THR A 184 3.72 1.64 7.15
CA THR A 184 4.51 2.12 8.29
C THR A 184 5.89 1.48 8.37
N GLY A 185 6.25 0.63 7.40
CA GLY A 185 7.49 -0.16 7.45
C GLY A 185 8.76 0.68 7.36
N MET A 186 8.68 1.92 6.84
CA MET A 186 9.82 2.83 6.75
C MET A 186 10.11 3.60 8.05
N ARG A 187 9.22 3.56 9.04
CA ARG A 187 9.45 4.16 10.37
C ARG A 187 10.74 3.67 11.02
N ILE A 188 11.15 2.44 10.74
CA ILE A 188 12.38 1.85 11.28
C ILE A 188 13.65 2.57 10.84
N LEU A 189 13.57 3.46 9.86
CA LEU A 189 14.70 4.22 9.32
C LEU A 189 14.79 5.63 9.92
N ILE A 190 13.71 6.11 10.52
CA ILE A 190 13.66 7.43 11.13
C ILE A 190 14.50 7.40 12.39
N GLN A 191 15.55 8.23 12.44
CA GLN A 191 16.53 8.31 13.53
C GLN A 191 17.28 7.00 13.83
N ALA A 192 17.25 6.03 12.92
CA ALA A 192 18.01 4.80 13.07
C ALA A 192 19.50 5.05 12.83
N PRO A 193 20.40 4.35 13.54
CA PRO A 193 21.82 4.39 13.23
C PRO A 193 22.06 3.88 11.81
N LEU A 194 23.06 4.45 11.14
CA LEU A 194 23.48 3.99 9.84
C LEU A 194 23.98 2.54 9.93
N PRO A 195 23.65 1.68 8.95
CA PRO A 195 24.12 0.30 8.93
C PRO A 195 25.64 0.26 8.70
N THR A 196 26.27 -0.86 9.04
CA THR A 196 27.70 -1.10 8.77
C THR A 196 27.98 -1.67 7.38
N ALA A 197 26.95 -2.18 6.71
CA ALA A 197 26.99 -2.67 5.34
C ALA A 197 25.92 -1.97 4.49
N PHE A 198 26.09 -1.99 3.16
CA PHE A 198 25.08 -1.49 2.24
C PHE A 198 23.72 -2.15 2.51
N LYS A 199 22.68 -1.32 2.66
CA LYS A 199 21.34 -1.79 3.01
C LYS A 199 20.29 -1.13 2.13
N VAL A 200 19.33 -1.95 1.68
CA VAL A 200 18.15 -1.50 0.94
C VAL A 200 16.91 -1.86 1.75
N THR A 201 16.06 -0.87 2.01
CA THR A 201 14.72 -1.09 2.59
C THR A 201 13.68 -0.74 1.55
N LYS A 202 12.75 -1.66 1.26
CA LYS A 202 11.80 -1.54 0.14
C LYS A 202 10.38 -1.29 0.62
N ALA A 203 9.63 -0.56 -0.20
CA ALA A 203 8.18 -0.50 -0.19
C ALA A 203 7.70 -0.85 -1.60
N SER A 204 7.73 -2.14 -1.91
CA SER A 204 7.17 -2.72 -3.14
C SER A 204 5.84 -3.39 -2.85
N ILE A 205 5.19 -3.95 -3.87
CA ILE A 205 3.96 -4.74 -3.69
C ILE A 205 4.11 -5.88 -2.67
N ALA A 206 5.33 -6.39 -2.44
CA ALA A 206 5.59 -7.44 -1.46
C ALA A 206 5.43 -6.94 -0.02
N GLU A 207 5.89 -5.73 0.28
CA GLU A 207 5.81 -5.12 1.61
C GLU A 207 4.52 -4.30 1.79
N PHE A 208 4.05 -3.69 0.70
CA PHE A 208 2.91 -2.77 0.68
C PHE A 208 1.90 -3.19 -0.40
N PRO A 209 0.99 -4.13 -0.10
CA PRO A 209 0.06 -4.71 -1.09
C PRO A 209 -0.88 -3.72 -1.78
N ALA A 210 -1.15 -2.55 -1.18
CA ALA A 210 -1.97 -1.51 -1.81
C ALA A 210 -1.34 -0.88 -3.05
N LEU A 211 -0.05 -1.13 -3.30
CA LEU A 211 0.62 -0.76 -4.54
C LEU A 211 0.19 -1.61 -5.74
N ASN A 212 -0.55 -2.71 -5.51
CA ASN A 212 -1.11 -3.51 -6.60
C ASN A 212 -2.03 -2.66 -7.50
N GLY A 213 -1.72 -2.64 -8.80
CA GLY A 213 -2.42 -1.80 -9.77
C GLY A 213 -2.10 -0.29 -9.70
N GLN A 214 -1.25 0.14 -8.77
CA GLN A 214 -0.82 1.55 -8.67
C GLN A 214 0.50 1.81 -9.41
N SER A 215 1.25 0.77 -9.75
CA SER A 215 2.49 0.83 -10.55
C SER A 215 3.57 1.78 -10.02
N VAL A 216 3.69 1.95 -8.71
CA VAL A 216 4.74 2.76 -8.06
C VAL A 216 5.34 2.00 -6.88
N SER A 217 6.64 2.17 -6.61
CA SER A 217 7.29 1.67 -5.41
C SER A 217 8.49 2.54 -5.02
N TYR A 218 8.97 2.36 -3.78
CA TYR A 218 10.16 3.02 -3.25
C TYR A 218 11.20 2.01 -2.76
N ALA A 219 12.45 2.46 -2.77
CA ALA A 219 13.53 1.89 -1.98
C ALA A 219 14.33 3.01 -1.30
N ILE A 220 14.72 2.78 -0.05
CA ILE A 220 15.67 3.63 0.67
C ILE A 220 16.99 2.88 0.76
N LEU A 221 18.04 3.50 0.26
CA LEU A 221 19.37 2.92 0.10
C LEU A 221 20.32 3.64 1.05
N GLN A 222 20.96 2.89 1.94
CA GLN A 222 21.93 3.39 2.90
C GLN A 222 23.30 2.82 2.54
N TYR A 223 24.23 3.71 2.20
CA TYR A 223 25.58 3.39 1.74
C TYR A 223 26.60 3.81 2.80
N PRO A 224 27.14 2.87 3.58
CA PRO A 224 28.35 3.15 4.36
C PRO A 224 29.49 3.65 3.48
N ALA A 225 30.50 4.24 4.12
CA ALA A 225 31.72 4.67 3.43
C ALA A 225 32.34 3.53 2.61
N GLY A 226 32.73 3.82 1.36
CA GLY A 226 33.33 2.84 0.44
C GLY A 226 32.39 1.71 -0.02
N SER A 227 31.09 1.76 0.30
CA SER A 227 30.17 0.68 -0.07
C SER A 227 29.68 0.80 -1.51
N VAL A 228 29.46 -0.35 -2.15
CA VAL A 228 29.01 -0.47 -3.54
C VAL A 228 27.67 -1.20 -3.61
N ASN A 229 26.77 -0.67 -4.44
CA ASN A 229 25.69 -1.44 -5.03
C ASN A 229 26.17 -1.90 -6.41
N PRO A 230 26.60 -3.17 -6.55
CA PRO A 230 27.31 -3.66 -7.73
C PRO A 230 26.40 -3.65 -8.96
N PRO A 231 26.95 -3.73 -10.19
CA PRO A 231 26.17 -3.64 -11.41
C PRO A 231 24.90 -4.49 -11.42
N TYR A 232 23.77 -3.86 -11.71
CA TYR A 232 22.45 -4.48 -11.71
C TYR A 232 21.51 -3.80 -12.68
N THR A 233 20.34 -4.41 -12.90
CA THR A 233 19.27 -3.81 -13.70
C THR A 233 17.89 -4.05 -13.08
N HIS A 234 16.95 -3.16 -13.43
CA HIS A 234 15.53 -3.31 -13.17
C HIS A 234 14.78 -3.59 -14.49
N PRO A 235 14.36 -4.85 -14.73
CA PRO A 235 13.73 -5.22 -16.01
C PRO A 235 12.34 -4.60 -16.19
N ARG A 236 11.67 -4.15 -15.10
CA ARG A 236 10.29 -3.66 -15.15
C ARG A 236 10.13 -2.17 -14.85
N SER A 237 11.21 -1.43 -14.62
CA SER A 237 11.11 0.01 -14.31
C SER A 237 12.41 0.75 -14.57
N ALA A 238 12.29 2.03 -14.93
CA ALA A 238 13.35 2.99 -14.69
C ALA A 238 13.51 3.25 -13.18
N GLU A 239 14.67 3.70 -12.75
CA GLU A 239 14.92 4.16 -11.39
C GLU A 239 15.14 5.67 -11.38
N LEU A 240 14.36 6.40 -10.59
CA LEU A 240 14.61 7.81 -10.31
C LEU A 240 15.15 7.93 -8.89
N LEU A 241 16.46 8.09 -8.77
CA LEU A 241 17.18 8.20 -7.51
C LEU A 241 17.27 9.67 -7.08
N PHE A 242 16.96 9.95 -5.82
CA PHE A 242 17.19 11.23 -5.14
C PHE A 242 18.20 11.03 -4.01
N LEU A 243 19.34 11.72 -4.07
CA LEU A 243 20.38 11.65 -3.05
C LEU A 243 20.00 12.57 -1.88
N LEU A 244 19.55 12.00 -0.77
CA LEU A 244 19.11 12.76 0.40
C LEU A 244 20.30 13.29 1.22
N ASN A 245 21.38 12.51 1.35
CA ASN A 245 22.56 12.88 2.11
C ASN A 245 23.85 12.24 1.54
N GLY A 246 24.98 12.91 1.72
CA GLY A 246 26.31 12.43 1.32
C GLY A 246 26.67 12.73 -0.14
N SER A 247 27.59 11.92 -0.68
CA SER A 247 28.07 11.94 -2.06
C SER A 247 27.95 10.53 -2.64
N LEU A 248 27.59 10.41 -3.92
CA LEU A 248 27.39 9.09 -4.54
C LEU A 248 27.82 9.14 -6.00
N GLN A 249 28.77 8.29 -6.39
CA GLN A 249 29.07 8.05 -7.79
C GLN A 249 28.03 7.08 -8.36
N VAL A 250 27.45 7.44 -9.49
CA VAL A 250 26.47 6.62 -10.19
C VAL A 250 26.84 6.50 -11.66
N GLY A 251 26.37 5.45 -12.31
CA GLY A 251 26.46 5.39 -13.77
C GLY A 251 25.76 4.19 -14.37
N PHE A 252 25.46 4.30 -15.67
CA PHE A 252 24.86 3.23 -16.46
C PHE A 252 25.53 3.12 -17.83
N VAL A 253 25.37 1.96 -18.46
CA VAL A 253 25.89 1.67 -19.79
C VAL A 253 24.72 1.47 -20.75
N ASP A 254 24.78 2.13 -21.91
CA ASP A 254 23.79 1.99 -22.98
C ASP A 254 24.11 0.80 -23.92
N THR A 255 23.22 0.52 -24.87
CA THR A 255 23.37 -0.59 -25.82
C THR A 255 24.49 -0.38 -26.85
N THR A 256 25.11 0.80 -26.88
CA THR A 256 26.31 1.10 -27.68
C THR A 256 27.60 0.94 -26.88
N ASN A 257 27.51 0.45 -25.64
CA ASN A 257 28.60 0.36 -24.66
C ASN A 257 29.15 1.70 -24.19
N LYS A 258 28.37 2.79 -24.30
CA LYS A 258 28.76 4.09 -23.76
C LYS A 258 28.42 4.17 -22.28
N LEU A 259 29.41 4.50 -21.46
CA LEU A 259 29.25 4.77 -20.04
C LEU A 259 28.79 6.22 -19.81
N PHE A 260 27.70 6.38 -19.06
CA PHE A 260 27.26 7.64 -18.48
C PHE A 260 27.51 7.60 -16.98
N THR A 261 28.37 8.47 -16.47
CA THR A 261 28.72 8.51 -15.04
C THR A 261 28.65 9.92 -14.47
N GLN A 262 28.25 10.02 -13.20
CA GLN A 262 28.16 11.27 -12.47
C GLN A 262 28.50 11.07 -10.99
N THR A 263 29.13 12.07 -10.38
CA THR A 263 29.23 12.17 -8.91
C THR A 263 28.14 13.11 -8.41
N LEU A 264 27.16 12.54 -7.72
CA LEU A 264 26.03 13.25 -7.14
C LEU A 264 26.41 13.83 -5.77
N GLN A 265 25.85 15.00 -5.45
CA GLN A 265 25.82 15.54 -4.08
C GLN A 265 24.40 15.54 -3.53
N ALA A 266 24.25 15.68 -2.22
CA ALA A 266 22.94 15.79 -1.58
C ALA A 266 22.04 16.82 -2.29
N GLY A 267 20.85 16.37 -2.66
CA GLY A 267 19.85 17.14 -3.40
C GLY A 267 19.92 16.96 -4.92
N ASP A 268 20.84 16.14 -5.43
CA ASP A 268 20.79 15.70 -6.83
C ASP A 268 19.83 14.55 -7.03
N MET A 269 19.26 14.49 -8.24
CA MET A 269 18.57 13.32 -8.73
C MET A 269 19.27 12.77 -9.97
N PHE A 270 19.18 11.45 -10.17
CA PHE A 270 19.67 10.78 -11.36
C PHE A 270 18.65 9.74 -11.83
N VAL A 271 18.40 9.70 -13.14
CA VAL A 271 17.49 8.71 -13.74
C VAL A 271 18.28 7.62 -14.45
N PHE A 272 18.02 6.37 -14.06
CA PHE A 272 18.53 5.18 -14.73
C PHE A 272 17.44 4.60 -15.64
N PRO A 273 17.66 4.54 -16.96
CA PRO A 273 16.66 4.01 -17.87
C PRO A 273 16.34 2.52 -17.61
N LYS A 274 15.08 2.14 -17.85
CA LYS A 274 14.58 0.77 -17.67
C LYS A 274 15.46 -0.24 -18.42
N GLY A 275 15.83 -1.33 -17.74
CA GLY A 275 16.53 -2.46 -18.36
C GLY A 275 18.02 -2.26 -18.65
N LEU A 276 18.58 -1.05 -18.49
CA LEU A 276 20.02 -0.84 -18.62
C LEU A 276 20.78 -1.32 -17.38
N VAL A 277 22.05 -1.65 -17.55
CA VAL A 277 22.94 -2.02 -16.44
C VAL A 277 23.52 -0.75 -15.83
N TYR A 278 23.43 -0.64 -14.51
CA TYR A 278 23.95 0.51 -13.76
C TYR A 278 24.49 0.11 -12.39
N TYR A 279 25.22 1.04 -11.78
CA TYR A 279 25.84 0.87 -10.47
C TYR A 279 25.70 2.14 -9.63
N GLN A 280 25.83 1.97 -8.33
CA GLN A 280 25.91 3.07 -7.37
C GLN A 280 27.06 2.80 -6.40
N TYR A 281 27.92 3.76 -6.17
CA TYR A 281 29.12 3.61 -5.37
C TYR A 281 29.32 4.83 -4.48
N ASN A 282 29.38 4.61 -3.17
CA ASN A 282 29.81 5.65 -2.25
C ASN A 282 31.34 5.69 -2.22
N THR A 283 31.91 6.59 -3.02
CA THR A 283 33.36 6.81 -3.12
C THR A 283 33.96 7.50 -1.90
N ASP A 284 33.14 8.04 -0.99
CA ASP A 284 33.64 8.69 0.22
C ASP A 284 34.15 7.63 1.21
N ALA A 285 35.39 7.81 1.66
CA ALA A 285 36.08 6.89 2.56
C ALA A 285 35.63 7.01 4.03
N ASN A 286 34.93 8.09 4.39
CA ASN A 286 34.60 8.42 5.78
C ASN A 286 33.11 8.62 5.99
N ASN A 287 32.40 9.17 5.00
CA ASN A 287 31.00 9.54 5.14
C ASN A 287 30.07 8.55 4.47
N SER A 288 28.90 8.33 5.08
CA SER A 288 27.83 7.54 4.47
C SER A 288 26.96 8.40 3.54
N ALA A 289 26.28 7.75 2.61
CA ALA A 289 25.26 8.35 1.76
C ALA A 289 23.89 7.69 1.97
N ILE A 290 22.82 8.46 1.79
CA ILE A 290 21.44 7.96 1.84
C ILE A 290 20.71 8.43 0.59
N ALA A 291 20.11 7.51 -0.14
CA ALA A 291 19.31 7.82 -1.32
C ALA A 291 17.90 7.22 -1.21
N ILE A 292 16.95 7.87 -1.89
CA ILE A 292 15.58 7.40 -2.06
C ILE A 292 15.37 7.16 -3.55
N SER A 293 15.04 5.94 -3.93
CA SER A 293 14.77 5.55 -5.30
C SER A 293 13.28 5.30 -5.51
N ALA A 294 12.70 6.00 -6.48
CA ALA A 294 11.33 5.81 -6.93
C ALA A 294 11.30 5.01 -8.24
N PHE A 295 10.31 4.13 -8.36
CA PHE A 295 10.12 3.29 -9.54
C PHE A 295 8.73 3.49 -10.12
N GLY A 296 8.62 3.58 -11.46
CA GLY A 296 7.36 3.52 -12.21
C GLY A 296 6.78 2.11 -12.31
N SER A 297 7.02 1.27 -11.30
CA SER A 297 6.42 -0.05 -11.15
C SER A 297 6.23 -0.37 -9.66
N ALA A 298 5.16 -1.09 -9.32
CA ALA A 298 4.95 -1.62 -7.97
C ALA A 298 5.93 -2.76 -7.64
N ASN A 299 6.58 -3.32 -8.67
CA ASN A 299 7.62 -4.32 -8.56
C ASN A 299 8.64 -4.11 -9.70
N ALA A 300 9.65 -3.27 -9.47
CA ALA A 300 10.70 -3.01 -10.46
C ALA A 300 11.49 -4.28 -10.86
N GLY A 301 11.61 -5.24 -9.92
CA GLY A 301 12.47 -6.42 -10.05
C GLY A 301 13.95 -6.06 -10.04
N THR A 302 14.83 -6.95 -9.58
CA THR A 302 16.27 -6.66 -9.55
C THR A 302 17.02 -7.85 -10.10
N VAL A 303 17.90 -7.61 -11.06
CA VAL A 303 18.84 -8.61 -11.58
C VAL A 303 20.24 -8.09 -11.30
N SER A 304 20.92 -8.68 -10.32
CA SER A 304 22.34 -8.43 -10.08
C SER A 304 23.15 -9.10 -11.17
N VAL A 305 23.98 -8.34 -11.89
CA VAL A 305 24.81 -8.87 -12.97
C VAL A 305 25.86 -9.84 -12.45
N PRO A 306 26.62 -9.54 -11.37
CA PRO A 306 27.56 -10.51 -10.82
C PRO A 306 26.89 -11.83 -10.44
N ASN A 307 25.73 -11.78 -9.79
CA ASN A 307 25.04 -13.00 -9.37
C ASN A 307 24.44 -13.77 -10.55
N SER A 308 23.74 -13.10 -11.47
CA SER A 308 23.10 -13.79 -12.60
C SER A 308 24.12 -14.47 -13.53
N VAL A 309 25.33 -13.92 -13.63
CA VAL A 309 26.40 -14.45 -14.48
C VAL A 309 27.25 -15.49 -13.75
N PHE A 310 27.68 -15.21 -12.52
CA PHE A 310 28.71 -16.02 -11.85
C PHE A 310 28.17 -16.94 -10.74
N THR A 311 26.94 -16.78 -10.25
CA THR A 311 26.37 -17.67 -9.21
C THR A 311 25.26 -18.58 -9.72
N THR A 312 25.10 -18.67 -11.04
CA THR A 312 24.14 -19.56 -11.70
C THR A 312 24.84 -20.79 -12.27
N GLY A 313 24.07 -21.70 -12.88
CA GLY A 313 24.57 -22.92 -13.50
C GLY A 313 25.33 -22.73 -14.82
N ILE A 314 25.80 -21.52 -15.15
CA ILE A 314 26.62 -21.30 -16.34
C ILE A 314 28.00 -21.95 -16.14
N ASP A 315 28.38 -22.78 -17.10
CA ASP A 315 29.64 -23.53 -17.14
C ASP A 315 30.87 -22.59 -17.06
N ASP A 316 31.84 -22.96 -16.23
CA ASP A 316 33.06 -22.17 -16.00
C ASP A 316 33.87 -22.01 -17.30
N GLY A 317 33.91 -23.04 -18.16
CA GLY A 317 34.61 -23.00 -19.44
C GLY A 317 33.94 -22.05 -20.43
N ASN A 318 32.61 -21.99 -20.45
CA ASN A 318 31.87 -21.00 -21.23
C ASN A 318 32.10 -19.58 -20.71
N LEU A 319 32.03 -19.35 -19.39
CA LEU A 319 32.35 -18.06 -18.80
C LEU A 319 33.80 -17.64 -19.10
N ALA A 320 34.76 -18.56 -18.96
CA ALA A 320 36.17 -18.29 -19.26
C ALA A 320 36.35 -17.84 -20.71
N LYS A 321 35.71 -18.52 -21.67
CA LYS A 321 35.72 -18.12 -23.09
C LYS A 321 35.03 -16.76 -23.30
N SER A 322 33.85 -16.55 -22.72
CA SER A 322 33.07 -15.31 -22.89
C SER A 322 33.75 -14.08 -22.31
N PHE A 323 34.45 -14.23 -21.18
CA PHE A 323 35.18 -13.14 -20.51
C PHE A 323 36.66 -13.09 -20.91
N ASN A 324 37.09 -13.90 -21.88
CA ASN A 324 38.47 -13.98 -22.37
C ASN A 324 39.49 -14.16 -21.23
N THR A 325 39.24 -15.14 -20.36
CA THR A 325 40.03 -15.46 -19.17
C THR A 325 40.14 -16.98 -18.98
N ASP A 326 40.65 -17.44 -17.84
CA ASP A 326 40.78 -18.86 -17.50
C ASP A 326 39.75 -19.31 -16.44
N ILE A 327 39.52 -20.63 -16.37
CA ILE A 327 38.58 -21.25 -15.41
C ILE A 327 38.94 -20.90 -13.96
N GLY A 328 40.22 -20.85 -13.62
CA GLY A 328 40.67 -20.51 -12.27
C GLY A 328 40.29 -19.08 -11.88
N THR A 329 40.36 -18.13 -12.82
CA THR A 329 39.87 -16.76 -12.62
C THR A 329 38.36 -16.71 -12.42
N ILE A 330 37.58 -17.46 -13.21
CA ILE A 330 36.13 -17.57 -13.00
C ILE A 330 35.80 -18.12 -11.62
N GLN A 331 36.46 -19.19 -11.21
CA GLN A 331 36.27 -19.80 -9.89
C GLN A 331 36.61 -18.86 -8.74
N LYS A 332 37.65 -18.02 -8.89
CA LYS A 332 37.97 -16.95 -7.92
C LYS A 332 36.84 -15.93 -7.80
N ILE A 333 36.24 -15.51 -8.91
CA ILE A 333 35.09 -14.58 -8.91
C ILE A 333 33.90 -15.23 -8.20
N LYS A 334 33.56 -16.49 -8.56
CA LYS A 334 32.46 -17.23 -7.93
C LYS A 334 32.66 -17.35 -6.41
N ALA A 335 33.85 -17.77 -5.97
CA ALA A 335 34.18 -17.89 -4.55
C ALA A 335 34.09 -16.56 -3.80
N GLY A 336 34.51 -15.45 -4.42
CA GLY A 336 34.38 -14.11 -3.84
C GLY A 336 32.93 -13.68 -3.62
N LEU A 337 32.02 -14.08 -4.52
CA LEU A 337 30.58 -13.80 -4.41
C LEU A 337 29.88 -14.72 -3.40
N GLU A 338 30.26 -16.00 -3.33
CA GLU A 338 29.76 -16.97 -2.34
C GLU A 338 30.06 -16.54 -0.89
N PHE A 339 31.24 -15.96 -0.64
CA PHE A 339 31.61 -15.44 0.69
C PHE A 339 30.75 -14.23 1.12
N PHE A 340 30.25 -13.46 0.14
CA PHE A 340 29.28 -12.37 0.38
C PHE A 340 27.86 -12.89 0.66
N PHE A 341 27.54 -14.11 0.23
CA PHE A 341 26.19 -14.70 0.26
C PHE A 341 25.79 -15.29 1.62
N ALA A 342 26.76 -15.59 2.51
CA ALA A 342 26.47 -16.05 3.87
C ALA A 342 25.73 -15.01 4.73
N LEU A 343 25.55 -13.77 4.25
CA LEU A 343 24.96 -12.65 5.01
C LEU A 343 23.60 -12.13 4.50
N VAL A 344 23.14 -12.48 3.30
CA VAL A 344 21.90 -11.88 2.73
C VAL A 344 21.07 -12.90 1.94
N LEU A 345 20.30 -13.72 2.65
CA LEU A 345 19.22 -14.51 2.06
C LEU A 345 17.87 -13.97 2.53
N ALA A 346 17.21 -13.15 1.72
CA ALA A 346 15.80 -12.82 1.92
C ALA A 346 15.12 -12.35 0.62
N PHE A 347 14.27 -13.25 0.08
CA PHE A 347 13.12 -13.04 -0.80
C PHE A 347 13.34 -12.74 -2.30
N ILE A 348 13.20 -13.82 -3.08
CA ILE A 348 12.72 -13.77 -4.46
C ILE A 348 11.25 -14.21 -4.44
N THR A 349 10.34 -13.33 -4.84
CA THR A 349 8.96 -13.72 -5.20
C THR A 349 8.64 -13.19 -6.60
N LEU A 350 8.40 -14.11 -7.54
CA LEU A 350 7.81 -13.81 -8.83
C LEU A 350 6.30 -13.59 -8.66
N HIS A 351 5.80 -12.42 -9.03
CA HIS A 351 4.41 -12.21 -9.43
C HIS A 351 4.38 -11.21 -10.58
N MET A 352 3.58 -11.52 -11.60
CA MET A 352 3.36 -10.71 -12.79
C MET A 352 2.11 -9.85 -12.61
N VAL A 353 2.24 -8.53 -12.74
CA VAL A 353 1.18 -7.63 -13.24
C VAL A 353 1.87 -6.47 -13.98
N THR A 354 1.42 -6.17 -15.20
CA THR A 354 1.86 -5.03 -16.00
C THR A 354 0.69 -4.06 -16.21
N THR A 355 0.81 -2.84 -15.71
CA THR A 355 0.25 -1.66 -16.38
C THR A 355 1.30 -0.56 -16.31
N GLY A 356 1.95 -0.30 -17.43
CA GLY A 356 2.89 0.80 -17.66
C GLY A 356 2.63 1.41 -19.03
N ASP A 357 3.19 2.58 -19.30
CA ASP A 357 3.18 3.19 -20.63
C ASP A 357 3.80 2.21 -21.67
N ALA A 358 3.54 2.46 -22.95
CA ALA A 358 4.14 1.66 -24.04
C ALA A 358 5.67 1.56 -23.86
N ASP A 359 6.21 0.36 -24.03
CA ASP A 359 7.66 0.16 -23.98
C ASP A 359 8.34 1.04 -25.03
N ILE A 360 9.35 1.79 -24.58
CA ILE A 360 10.21 2.54 -25.51
C ILE A 360 11.07 1.53 -26.29
N THR A 361 11.25 1.77 -27.59
CA THR A 361 12.02 0.89 -28.49
C THR A 361 13.52 1.24 -28.54
N SER A 362 13.96 2.15 -27.67
CA SER A 362 15.35 2.62 -27.54
C SER A 362 15.70 2.73 -26.06
N ASP A 363 17.00 2.85 -25.74
CA ASP A 363 17.50 2.95 -24.37
C ASP A 363 16.86 4.08 -23.56
N PHE A 364 16.63 5.22 -24.22
CA PHE A 364 15.93 6.39 -23.66
C PHE A 364 15.42 7.27 -24.81
N LEU A 365 14.48 8.15 -24.50
CA LEU A 365 13.94 9.12 -25.46
C LEU A 365 14.65 10.47 -25.33
N VAL A 366 15.07 11.00 -26.47
CA VAL A 366 15.73 12.32 -26.57
C VAL A 366 14.83 13.23 -27.42
N ARG A 367 14.54 14.44 -26.93
CA ARG A 367 13.78 15.42 -27.73
C ARG A 367 14.66 15.92 -28.88
N PRO A 368 14.09 16.28 -30.05
CA PRO A 368 14.86 16.76 -31.21
C PRO A 368 15.80 17.95 -30.92
N ASN A 369 15.46 18.78 -29.93
CA ASN A 369 16.22 19.98 -29.57
C ASN A 369 17.41 19.71 -28.63
N VAL A 370 17.63 18.45 -28.21
CA VAL A 370 18.77 18.08 -27.37
C VAL A 370 19.91 17.61 -28.27
N THR A 371 20.94 18.44 -28.39
CA THR A 371 22.08 18.20 -29.28
C THR A 371 23.23 17.43 -28.61
N LYS A 372 23.25 17.37 -27.28
CA LYS A 372 24.26 16.65 -26.49
C LYS A 372 23.60 15.79 -25.43
N VAL A 373 23.89 14.49 -25.47
CA VAL A 373 23.47 13.51 -24.47
C VAL A 373 24.73 13.03 -23.74
N ASP A 374 24.94 13.57 -22.55
CA ASP A 374 25.98 13.18 -21.59
C ASP A 374 25.35 12.92 -20.20
N SER A 375 26.14 12.64 -19.18
CA SER A 375 25.61 12.32 -17.84
C SER A 375 24.83 13.47 -17.19
N ASN A 376 25.02 14.73 -17.62
CA ASN A 376 24.23 15.85 -17.12
C ASN A 376 22.80 15.80 -17.64
N PHE A 377 22.55 15.22 -18.83
CA PHE A 377 21.19 15.01 -19.33
C PHE A 377 20.37 14.14 -18.37
N PHE A 378 21.01 13.17 -17.72
CA PHE A 378 20.39 12.25 -16.74
C PHE A 378 20.49 12.74 -15.29
N THR A 379 20.96 13.96 -15.04
CA THR A 379 21.13 14.53 -13.70
C THR A 379 20.22 15.75 -13.52
N PHE A 380 19.49 15.82 -12.41
CA PHE A 380 18.67 16.97 -12.05
C PHE A 380 19.12 17.57 -10.73
N THR A 381 19.55 18.83 -10.74
CA THR A 381 20.24 19.49 -9.62
C THR A 381 19.40 20.53 -8.89
N SER A 382 18.19 20.82 -9.38
CA SER A 382 17.36 21.91 -8.84
C SER A 382 16.79 21.63 -7.44
N MET A 383 16.88 20.38 -6.95
CA MET A 383 16.45 20.01 -5.59
C MET A 383 17.50 20.34 -4.50
N ARG A 384 18.76 20.68 -4.87
CA ARG A 384 19.84 21.02 -3.93
C ARG A 384 19.48 22.11 -2.91
N THR A 385 18.72 23.12 -3.35
CA THR A 385 18.35 24.25 -2.50
C THR A 385 17.38 23.85 -1.38
N LEU A 386 16.66 22.74 -1.54
CA LEU A 386 15.65 22.28 -0.58
C LEU A 386 16.27 21.74 0.70
N LEU A 387 17.46 21.14 0.62
CA LEU A 387 18.13 20.54 1.77
C LEU A 387 18.85 21.56 2.67
N LYS A 388 18.99 22.81 2.21
CA LYS A 388 19.69 23.89 2.93
C LYS A 388 18.80 25.07 3.28
N ALA A 389 17.56 25.09 2.77
CA ALA A 389 16.64 26.22 2.97
C ALA A 389 15.84 26.05 4.26
N ASN A 390 15.53 27.19 4.90
CA ASN A 390 14.53 27.23 5.96
C ASN A 390 13.16 26.77 5.42
N PRO A 391 12.29 26.19 6.27
CA PRO A 391 10.93 25.87 5.88
C PRO A 391 10.24 27.10 5.26
N PRO A 392 9.54 26.94 4.12
CA PRO A 392 8.85 28.07 3.50
C PRO A 392 7.70 28.55 4.40
N THR A 393 7.28 29.81 4.23
CA THR A 393 6.16 30.40 4.98
C THR A 393 4.79 30.02 4.40
N THR A 394 4.76 29.52 3.17
CA THR A 394 3.57 28.96 2.52
C THR A 394 3.87 27.56 1.99
N PHE A 395 2.82 26.77 1.77
CA PHE A 395 2.96 25.45 1.15
C PHE A 395 3.68 25.57 -0.20
N LYS A 396 4.71 24.74 -0.39
CA LYS A 396 5.56 24.76 -1.60
C LYS A 396 5.75 23.35 -2.13
N ILE A 397 5.62 23.21 -3.45
CA ILE A 397 5.95 21.98 -4.18
C ILE A 397 7.11 22.30 -5.13
N THR A 398 8.16 21.49 -5.08
CA THR A 398 9.23 21.51 -6.09
C THR A 398 9.17 20.20 -6.87
N LYS A 399 9.07 20.27 -8.20
CA LYS A 399 8.82 19.12 -9.07
C LYS A 399 10.05 18.76 -9.88
N ALA A 400 10.23 17.46 -10.11
CA ALA A 400 11.04 16.89 -11.17
C ALA A 400 10.11 16.07 -12.06
N SER A 401 9.40 16.77 -12.96
CA SER A 401 8.56 16.16 -13.98
C SER A 401 9.21 16.30 -15.35
N LEU A 402 8.57 15.79 -16.40
CA LEU A 402 8.99 15.93 -17.79
C LEU A 402 9.22 17.41 -18.21
N ALA A 403 8.56 18.36 -17.54
CA ALA A 403 8.75 19.79 -17.80
C ALA A 403 10.12 20.27 -17.29
N GLU A 404 10.51 19.89 -16.07
CA GLU A 404 11.76 20.34 -15.44
C GLU A 404 12.95 19.42 -15.76
N PHE A 405 12.69 18.13 -15.98
CA PHE A 405 13.69 17.09 -16.17
C PHE A 405 13.39 16.25 -17.42
N PRO A 406 13.84 16.68 -18.61
CA PRO A 406 13.49 16.06 -19.89
C PRO A 406 13.88 14.58 -20.04
N ALA A 407 14.89 14.09 -19.32
CA ALA A 407 15.31 12.70 -19.35
C ALA A 407 14.26 11.73 -18.78
N LEU A 408 13.24 12.23 -18.08
CA LEU A 408 12.10 11.42 -17.63
C LEU A 408 11.17 11.02 -18.78
N ASN A 409 11.37 11.51 -20.00
CA ASN A 409 10.56 11.14 -21.15
C ASN A 409 10.62 9.63 -21.42
N GLY A 410 9.46 8.96 -21.42
CA GLY A 410 9.36 7.50 -21.57
C GLY A 410 9.75 6.69 -20.33
N GLN A 411 10.15 7.33 -19.22
CA GLN A 411 10.59 6.61 -18.01
C GLN A 411 9.44 6.28 -17.05
N SER A 412 8.22 6.77 -17.32
CA SER A 412 7.00 6.49 -16.55
C SER A 412 7.09 6.81 -15.04
N ILE A 413 7.94 7.78 -14.67
CA ILE A 413 8.15 8.20 -13.28
C ILE A 413 8.40 9.71 -13.22
N SER A 414 7.86 10.38 -12.20
CA SER A 414 8.25 11.73 -11.79
C SER A 414 8.20 11.86 -10.27
N PHE A 415 8.70 12.99 -9.76
CA PHE A 415 8.93 13.18 -8.34
C PHE A 415 8.58 14.60 -7.92
N ALA A 416 8.17 14.77 -6.67
CA ALA A 416 8.01 16.07 -6.04
C ALA A 416 8.46 16.06 -4.59
N VAL A 417 9.02 17.19 -4.13
CA VAL A 417 9.23 17.48 -2.71
C VAL A 417 8.18 18.50 -2.28
N LEU A 418 7.46 18.18 -1.22
CA LEU A 418 6.36 18.96 -0.67
C LEU A 418 6.77 19.47 0.71
N GLN A 419 6.75 20.79 0.89
CA GLN A 419 7.10 21.45 2.15
C GLN A 419 5.86 22.14 2.71
N TYR A 420 5.46 21.72 3.91
CA TYR A 420 4.25 22.17 4.58
C TYR A 420 4.64 22.98 5.83
N PRO A 421 4.58 24.33 5.81
CA PRO A 421 4.58 25.09 7.06
C PRO A 421 3.44 24.65 7.99
N ALA A 422 3.55 25.01 9.26
CA ALA A 422 2.54 24.72 10.27
C ALA A 422 1.14 25.19 9.82
N GLY A 423 0.13 24.33 9.95
CA GLY A 423 -1.26 24.62 9.56
C GLY A 423 -1.50 24.80 8.05
N SER A 424 -0.50 24.51 7.20
CA SER A 424 -0.66 24.65 5.74
C SER A 424 -1.34 23.45 5.09
N VAL A 425 -1.96 23.69 3.94
CA VAL A 425 -2.73 22.68 3.20
C VAL A 425 -2.28 22.62 1.74
N ASN A 426 -2.11 21.41 1.23
CA ASN A 426 -2.25 21.12 -0.18
C ASN A 426 -3.74 20.88 -0.46
N PRO A 427 -4.44 21.83 -1.11
CA PRO A 427 -5.89 21.77 -1.23
C PRO A 427 -6.35 20.53 -2.00
N PRO A 428 -7.65 20.16 -1.91
CA PRO A 428 -8.18 19.03 -2.66
C PRO A 428 -7.80 19.10 -4.15
N HIS A 429 -7.10 18.08 -4.63
CA HIS A 429 -6.63 17.99 -6.01
C HIS A 429 -6.64 16.54 -6.47
N THR A 430 -6.46 16.34 -7.77
CA THR A 430 -6.32 15.00 -8.36
C THR A 430 -5.19 14.98 -9.39
N HIS A 431 -4.61 13.79 -9.56
CA HIS A 431 -3.63 13.48 -10.58
C HIS A 431 -4.29 12.60 -11.66
N PRO A 432 -4.74 13.19 -12.79
CA PRO A 432 -5.55 12.48 -13.78
C PRO A 432 -4.79 11.36 -14.50
N ARG A 433 -3.45 11.44 -14.53
CA ARG A 433 -2.61 10.49 -15.27
C ARG A 433 -1.79 9.55 -14.38
N SER A 434 -1.80 9.74 -13.06
CA SER A 434 -0.90 9.02 -12.17
C SER A 434 -1.50 8.73 -10.80
N ALA A 435 -1.15 7.58 -10.22
CA ALA A 435 -1.19 7.40 -8.77
C ALA A 435 -0.09 8.24 -8.11
N GLU A 436 -0.23 8.55 -6.83
CA GLU A 436 0.77 9.23 -6.02
C GLU A 436 1.17 8.31 -4.86
N LEU A 437 2.46 8.04 -4.71
CA LEU A 437 3.00 7.43 -3.49
C LEU A 437 3.72 8.50 -2.69
N LEU A 438 3.08 8.94 -1.61
CA LEU A 438 3.61 9.91 -0.66
C LEU A 438 4.47 9.19 0.37
N PHE A 439 5.62 9.76 0.70
CA PHE A 439 6.50 9.36 1.80
C PHE A 439 6.78 10.57 2.69
N LEU A 440 6.34 10.51 3.96
CA LEU A 440 6.53 11.58 4.93
C LEU A 440 7.92 11.45 5.57
N LEU A 441 8.82 12.38 5.26
CA LEU A 441 10.19 12.37 5.78
C LEU A 441 10.27 12.92 7.20
N ASP A 442 9.55 14.00 7.47
CA ASP A 442 9.59 14.70 8.75
C ASP A 442 8.24 15.39 9.05
N GLY A 443 7.93 15.54 10.33
CA GLY A 443 6.69 16.14 10.82
C GLY A 443 5.48 15.17 10.83
N ALA A 444 4.29 15.75 10.78
CA ALA A 444 3.01 15.04 10.78
C ALA A 444 2.10 15.59 9.68
N LEU A 445 1.30 14.72 9.07
CA LEU A 445 0.29 15.10 8.09
C LEU A 445 -1.02 14.38 8.36
N GLU A 446 -2.13 15.04 8.06
CA GLU A 446 -3.40 14.39 7.79
C GLU A 446 -3.62 14.34 6.29
N VAL A 447 -3.94 13.16 5.78
CA VAL A 447 -4.27 12.96 4.38
C VAL A 447 -5.67 12.38 4.26
N GLY A 448 -6.36 12.64 3.16
CA GLY A 448 -7.69 12.07 2.99
C GLY A 448 -8.39 12.32 1.66
N LEU A 449 -9.49 11.58 1.50
CA LEU A 449 -10.57 11.83 0.54
C LEU A 449 -11.93 11.47 1.17
N LEU A 450 -12.20 10.17 1.32
CA LEU A 450 -13.43 9.59 1.90
C LEU A 450 -13.28 9.27 3.39
N PHE A 451 -12.05 9.35 3.87
CA PHE A 451 -11.60 9.09 5.23
C PHE A 451 -10.34 9.93 5.46
N THR A 452 -10.05 10.21 6.72
CA THR A 452 -8.85 10.93 7.15
C THR A 452 -7.89 9.94 7.79
N GLN A 453 -6.62 10.05 7.42
CA GLN A 453 -5.52 9.25 7.98
C GLN A 453 -4.44 10.19 8.49
N SER A 454 -4.08 10.06 9.77
CA SER A 454 -2.91 10.72 10.32
C SER A 454 -1.65 9.92 9.98
N LEU A 455 -0.64 10.63 9.51
CA LEU A 455 0.68 10.13 9.15
C LEU A 455 1.72 10.79 10.06
N GLN A 456 2.75 10.03 10.42
CA GLN A 456 3.96 10.53 11.07
C GLN A 456 5.18 10.26 10.18
N ALA A 457 6.30 10.90 10.49
CA ALA A 457 7.58 10.63 9.83
C ALA A 457 7.85 9.12 9.70
N GLY A 458 8.23 8.70 8.49
CA GLY A 458 8.43 7.29 8.14
C GLY A 458 7.20 6.58 7.59
N ASP A 459 6.03 7.24 7.54
CA ASP A 459 4.84 6.69 6.89
C ASP A 459 4.81 6.97 5.40
N MET A 460 4.27 6.00 4.66
CA MET A 460 3.88 6.16 3.26
C MET A 460 2.38 6.04 3.10
N PHE A 461 1.83 6.77 2.13
CA PHE A 461 0.42 6.68 1.76
C PHE A 461 0.29 6.67 0.23
N VAL A 462 -0.52 5.76 -0.30
CA VAL A 462 -0.76 5.70 -1.76
C VAL A 462 -2.14 6.25 -2.11
N PHE A 463 -2.17 7.28 -2.95
CA PHE A 463 -3.37 7.83 -3.54
C PHE A 463 -3.57 7.24 -4.95
N PRO A 464 -4.68 6.52 -5.19
CA PRO A 464 -4.91 5.94 -6.51
C PRO A 464 -5.11 7.01 -7.60
N LYS A 465 -4.79 6.64 -8.83
CA LYS A 465 -4.92 7.52 -10.00
C LYS A 465 -6.33 8.12 -10.11
N GLY A 466 -6.40 9.42 -10.37
CA GLY A 466 -7.66 10.14 -10.58
C GLY A 466 -8.49 10.40 -9.31
N VAL A 467 -8.08 9.85 -8.16
CA VAL A 467 -8.75 10.07 -6.87
C VAL A 467 -8.44 11.48 -6.39
N VAL A 468 -9.48 12.26 -6.08
CA VAL A 468 -9.32 13.55 -5.39
C VAL A 468 -8.73 13.28 -4.02
N HIS A 469 -7.83 14.10 -3.51
CA HIS A 469 -7.33 13.99 -2.16
C HIS A 469 -6.72 15.31 -1.69
N TYR A 470 -6.47 15.43 -0.39
CA TYR A 470 -5.76 16.54 0.22
C TYR A 470 -4.62 16.03 1.09
N GLN A 471 -3.65 16.91 1.35
CA GLN A 471 -2.68 16.73 2.43
C GLN A 471 -2.66 18.00 3.28
N PHE A 472 -2.75 17.83 4.59
CA PHE A 472 -2.86 18.91 5.54
C PHE A 472 -1.82 18.72 6.65
N ASN A 473 -1.02 19.75 6.91
CA ASN A 473 -0.20 19.76 8.11
C ASN A 473 -1.05 20.22 9.30
N CYS A 474 -1.54 19.25 10.08
CA CYS A 474 -2.35 19.48 11.26
C CYS A 474 -1.55 20.01 12.47
N ASP A 475 -0.21 20.04 12.39
CA ASP A 475 0.63 20.63 13.42
C ASP A 475 0.60 22.16 13.29
N VAL A 476 0.30 22.85 14.40
CA VAL A 476 0.20 24.31 14.47
C VAL A 476 1.52 25.00 14.80
N LYS A 477 2.59 24.24 15.05
CA LYS A 477 3.92 24.74 15.41
C LYS A 477 5.00 24.27 14.44
N ASN A 478 4.97 23.00 14.06
CA ASN A 478 6.05 22.38 13.29
C ASN A 478 5.71 22.28 11.80
N SER A 479 6.73 22.41 10.96
CA SER A 479 6.62 22.10 9.54
C SER A 479 6.66 20.59 9.29
N ALA A 480 6.16 20.16 8.14
CA ALA A 480 6.34 18.81 7.63
C ALA A 480 6.98 18.82 6.24
N ILE A 481 7.74 17.78 5.92
CA ILE A 481 8.34 17.58 4.60
C ILE A 481 7.99 16.17 4.12
N ALA A 482 7.41 16.10 2.93
CA ALA A 482 7.10 14.84 2.27
C ALA A 482 7.67 14.82 0.85
N ILE A 483 7.79 13.61 0.34
CA ILE A 483 8.20 13.33 -1.03
C ILE A 483 7.09 12.53 -1.69
N SER A 484 6.79 12.82 -2.95
CA SER A 484 5.82 12.07 -3.74
C SER A 484 6.43 11.56 -5.03
N ALA A 485 6.19 10.29 -5.34
CA ALA A 485 6.47 9.69 -6.64
C ALA A 485 5.18 9.47 -7.41
N PHE A 486 5.27 9.66 -8.73
CA PHE A 486 4.13 9.55 -9.64
C PHE A 486 4.50 8.63 -10.81
N VAL A 487 3.64 7.67 -11.13
CA VAL A 487 3.71 6.77 -12.31
C VAL A 487 3.37 7.47 -13.62
N SER A 488 3.99 8.61 -13.83
CA SER A 488 3.99 9.31 -15.09
C SER A 488 5.08 10.36 -15.00
N ALA A 489 5.85 10.52 -16.07
CA ALA A 489 6.75 11.65 -16.20
C ALA A 489 5.98 13.00 -16.18
N ASN A 490 4.68 12.98 -16.50
CA ASN A 490 3.80 14.14 -16.46
C ASN A 490 2.46 13.76 -15.83
N ALA A 491 2.43 13.58 -14.51
CA ALA A 491 1.22 13.21 -13.76
C ALA A 491 0.02 14.15 -14.00
N GLY A 492 0.31 15.43 -14.24
CA GLY A 492 -0.69 16.51 -14.23
C GLY A 492 -1.27 16.74 -12.84
N THR A 493 -1.86 17.90 -12.60
CA THR A 493 -2.53 18.23 -11.34
C THR A 493 -3.74 19.07 -11.65
N ILE A 494 -4.89 18.69 -11.09
CA ILE A 494 -6.14 19.46 -11.20
C ILE A 494 -6.56 19.84 -9.78
N SER A 495 -6.51 21.14 -9.47
CA SER A 495 -7.03 21.69 -8.21
C SER A 495 -8.56 21.71 -8.27
N VAL A 496 -9.23 21.00 -7.36
CA VAL A 496 -10.70 20.97 -7.32
C VAL A 496 -11.28 22.36 -7.03
N PRO A 497 -10.81 23.11 -6.00
CA PRO A 497 -11.32 24.45 -5.74
C PRO A 497 -11.15 25.39 -6.93
N THR A 498 -9.98 25.37 -7.57
CA THR A 498 -9.70 26.24 -8.73
C THR A 498 -10.57 25.85 -9.92
N THR A 499 -10.59 24.57 -10.30
CA THR A 499 -11.35 24.11 -11.48
C THR A 499 -12.86 24.32 -11.34
N VAL A 500 -13.42 24.14 -10.14
CA VAL A 500 -14.87 24.30 -9.93
C VAL A 500 -15.26 25.78 -9.79
N PHE A 501 -14.48 26.58 -9.07
CA PHE A 501 -14.91 27.92 -8.66
C PHE A 501 -14.25 29.06 -9.43
N THR A 502 -13.12 28.85 -10.14
CA THR A 502 -12.46 29.93 -10.90
C THR A 502 -12.65 29.81 -12.42
N THR A 503 -13.51 28.89 -12.87
CA THR A 503 -13.88 28.72 -14.28
C THR A 503 -15.20 29.44 -14.60
N GLY A 504 -15.59 29.42 -15.88
CA GLY A 504 -16.83 30.03 -16.37
C GLY A 504 -18.12 29.31 -15.98
N ILE A 505 -18.10 28.40 -15.00
CA ILE A 505 -19.33 27.72 -14.53
C ILE A 505 -20.24 28.75 -13.85
N ASP A 506 -21.51 28.75 -14.27
CA ASP A 506 -22.54 29.66 -13.80
C ASP A 506 -22.74 29.57 -12.27
N ASN A 507 -22.88 30.73 -11.63
CA ASN A 507 -23.05 30.79 -10.17
C ASN A 507 -24.39 30.20 -9.72
N GLY A 508 -25.45 30.34 -10.52
CA GLY A 508 -26.76 29.73 -10.24
C GLY A 508 -26.69 28.20 -10.32
N PHE A 509 -25.99 27.67 -11.32
CA PHE A 509 -25.71 26.24 -11.44
C PHE A 509 -24.89 25.70 -10.25
N LEU A 510 -23.80 26.39 -9.87
CA LEU A 510 -23.00 26.01 -8.71
C LEU A 510 -23.82 26.09 -7.41
N ALA A 511 -24.60 27.15 -7.22
CA ALA A 511 -25.44 27.31 -6.05
C ALA A 511 -26.42 26.14 -5.90
N LYS A 512 -27.10 25.74 -6.99
CA LYS A 512 -27.95 24.55 -7.02
C LYS A 512 -27.17 23.26 -6.74
N SER A 513 -26.01 23.08 -7.38
CA SER A 513 -25.20 21.87 -7.26
C SER A 513 -24.65 21.65 -5.86
N PHE A 514 -24.28 22.72 -5.16
CA PHE A 514 -23.75 22.69 -3.80
C PHE A 514 -24.82 22.92 -2.73
N ASN A 515 -26.10 22.96 -3.10
CA ASN A 515 -27.24 23.23 -2.22
C ASN A 515 -27.02 24.49 -1.34
N THR A 516 -26.63 25.58 -1.98
CA THR A 516 -26.32 26.87 -1.34
C THR A 516 -26.87 28.03 -2.17
N ASN A 517 -26.52 29.28 -1.83
CA ASN A 517 -26.95 30.47 -2.57
C ASN A 517 -25.79 31.10 -3.38
N ILE A 518 -26.15 31.98 -4.32
CA ILE A 518 -25.20 32.65 -5.21
C ILE A 518 -24.17 33.47 -4.42
N ALA A 519 -24.57 34.12 -3.32
CA ALA A 519 -23.65 34.92 -2.51
C ALA A 519 -22.56 34.06 -1.84
N THR A 520 -22.90 32.86 -1.36
CA THR A 520 -21.92 31.89 -0.85
C THR A 520 -20.94 31.45 -1.93
N ILE A 521 -21.43 31.15 -3.15
CA ILE A 521 -20.56 30.82 -4.28
C ILE A 521 -19.60 31.98 -4.58
N GLN A 522 -20.11 33.21 -4.66
CA GLN A 522 -19.29 34.40 -4.89
C GLN A 522 -18.23 34.60 -3.79
N ALA A 523 -18.58 34.35 -2.52
CA ALA A 523 -17.62 34.42 -1.42
C ALA A 523 -16.49 33.38 -1.56
N ILE A 524 -16.81 32.14 -1.95
CA ILE A 524 -15.81 31.10 -2.25
C ILE A 524 -14.92 31.55 -3.40
N LYS A 525 -15.50 32.05 -4.51
CA LYS A 525 -14.73 32.55 -5.66
C LYS A 525 -13.78 33.68 -5.25
N ALA A 526 -14.25 34.64 -4.46
CA ALA A 526 -13.45 35.76 -3.96
C ALA A 526 -12.29 35.30 -3.07
N GLY A 527 -12.49 34.27 -2.25
CA GLY A 527 -11.44 33.69 -1.40
C GLY A 527 -10.34 32.96 -2.19
N LEU A 528 -10.63 32.50 -3.41
CA LEU A 528 -9.69 31.81 -4.30
C LEU A 528 -8.95 32.75 -5.27
N THR A 529 -9.42 33.98 -5.43
CA THR A 529 -8.74 34.98 -6.25
C THR A 529 -7.38 35.34 -5.63
N PRO A 530 -6.26 35.32 -6.39
CA PRO A 530 -4.97 35.74 -5.88
C PRO A 530 -5.07 37.15 -5.28
N LYS A 531 -4.77 37.30 -3.98
CA LYS A 531 -4.66 38.64 -3.38
C LYS A 531 -3.47 39.33 -4.03
N ALA A 532 -3.70 40.49 -4.63
CA ALA A 532 -2.61 41.30 -5.21
C ALA A 532 -1.52 41.47 -4.15
N GLN A 533 -0.29 41.08 -4.48
CA GLN A 533 0.86 41.47 -3.67
C GLN A 533 0.92 42.99 -3.69
N ASN A 534 0.79 43.62 -2.53
CA ASN A 534 1.09 45.04 -2.37
C ASN A 534 2.51 45.26 -2.85
N ARG A 535 2.66 45.82 -4.06
CA ARG A 535 3.92 46.44 -4.47
C ARG A 535 4.11 47.61 -3.53
N SER A 536 5.10 47.54 -2.66
CA SER A 536 5.65 48.72 -2.02
C SER A 536 6.01 49.71 -3.14
N PRO A 537 5.57 50.98 -3.08
CA PRO A 537 6.03 51.96 -4.04
C PRO A 537 7.55 52.09 -3.92
N SER A 538 8.19 52.09 -5.09
CA SER A 538 9.62 52.18 -5.34
C SER A 538 10.29 53.37 -4.67
#